data_AF-A0A5C3NMM9-F1
#
_entry.id   AF-A0A5C3NMM9-F1
#
_cell.length_a   1.000
_cell.length_b   1.000
_cell.length_c   1.000
_cell.angle_alpha   90.00
_cell.angle_beta   90.00
_cell.angle_gamma   90.00
#
_symmetry.space_group_name_H-M   'P 1'
#
loop_
_entity.id
_entity.type
_entity.pdbx_description
1 polymer ?
#
loop_
_entity_poly.entity_id
_entity_poly.type
_entity_poly.pdbx_seq_one_letter_code
_entity_poly.pdbx_strand_id
1 'polypeptide(L)'
;MDNPSQEDVYDYGLHLINEILFRWNKSLADFPPMPLPQHPWAAVVNNPLLQQELNYDPTVLADMVDTNRQKFNPEQAAAFASVMHSIDHNEGKTFFLHSAGGCGKTFVCNTIAAAVRSQRRVALTVASSGIASLLLVGGRTAHSRFKIPIPIHGDSTCPIKKTDDMAEVLNETGVVI
;
A
#
# COMPACT_ATOMS: atom_id res chain seq x y z
N MET A 1 30.26 -8.92 8.49
CA MET A 1 28.97 -9.21 9.14
C MET A 1 29.18 -10.50 9.89
N ASP A 2 29.10 -10.46 11.21
CA ASP A 2 29.22 -11.66 12.04
C ASP A 2 28.01 -12.56 11.80
N ASN A 3 28.23 -13.87 11.91
CA ASN A 3 27.17 -14.86 11.71
C ASN A 3 26.15 -14.73 12.85
N PRO A 4 24.83 -14.73 12.58
CA PRO A 4 23.83 -14.60 13.63
C PRO A 4 23.94 -15.74 14.62
N SER A 5 23.72 -15.44 15.91
CA SER A 5 23.75 -16.45 16.96
C SER A 5 22.54 -17.40 16.83
N GLN A 6 22.61 -18.57 17.46
CA GLN A 6 21.45 -19.49 17.48
C GLN A 6 20.23 -18.87 18.18
N GLU A 7 20.45 -17.97 19.12
CA GLU A 7 19.39 -17.24 19.82
C GLU A 7 18.70 -16.25 18.87
N ASP A 8 19.47 -15.53 18.05
CA ASP A 8 18.90 -14.63 17.03
C ASP A 8 18.05 -15.38 16.00
N VAL A 9 18.53 -16.53 15.54
CA VAL A 9 17.80 -17.36 14.56
C VAL A 9 16.50 -17.89 15.16
N TYR A 10 16.54 -18.32 16.41
CA TYR A 10 15.35 -18.80 17.13
C TYR A 10 14.33 -17.67 17.35
N ASP A 11 14.78 -16.52 17.83
CA ASP A 11 13.95 -15.36 18.13
C ASP A 11 13.32 -14.75 16.85
N TYR A 12 14.09 -14.72 15.75
CA TYR A 12 13.58 -14.32 14.45
C TYR A 12 12.54 -15.32 13.90
N GLY A 13 12.74 -16.61 14.14
CA GLY A 13 11.74 -17.64 13.82
C GLY A 13 10.40 -17.41 14.55
N LEU A 14 10.45 -17.03 15.83
CA LEU A 14 9.24 -16.66 16.58
C LEU A 14 8.57 -15.42 15.99
N HIS A 15 9.34 -14.41 15.59
CA HIS A 15 8.80 -13.23 14.91
C HIS A 15 8.03 -13.60 13.64
N LEU A 16 8.62 -14.41 12.75
CA LEU A 16 7.97 -14.85 11.51
C LEU A 16 6.68 -15.65 11.76
N ILE A 17 6.68 -16.54 12.76
CA ILE A 17 5.48 -17.29 13.14
C ILE A 17 4.39 -16.34 13.65
N ASN A 18 4.77 -15.35 14.47
CA ASN A 18 3.84 -14.36 15.00
C ASN A 18 3.19 -13.52 13.89
N GLU A 19 3.96 -13.12 12.87
CA GLU A 19 3.45 -12.41 11.69
C GLU A 19 2.43 -13.24 10.90
N ILE A 20 2.67 -14.55 10.76
CA ILE A 20 1.70 -15.46 10.12
C ILE A 20 0.41 -15.55 10.93
N LEU A 21 0.51 -15.65 12.27
CA LEU A 21 -0.65 -15.72 13.16
C LEU A 21 -1.48 -14.43 13.12
N PHE A 22 -0.84 -13.26 12.99
CA PHE A 22 -1.55 -11.99 12.90
C PHE A 22 -2.48 -11.92 11.69
N ARG A 23 -2.12 -12.56 10.57
CA ARG A 23 -3.01 -12.68 9.39
C ARG A 23 -4.33 -13.43 9.69
N TRP A 24 -4.37 -14.15 10.81
CA TRP A 24 -5.51 -14.93 11.28
C TRP A 24 -6.12 -14.33 12.56
N ASN A 25 -5.78 -13.08 12.87
CA ASN A 25 -6.19 -12.35 14.07
C ASN A 25 -5.83 -13.08 15.37
N LYS A 26 -4.68 -13.77 15.36
CA LYS A 26 -4.07 -14.43 16.51
C LYS A 26 -2.63 -13.95 16.69
N SER A 27 -2.03 -14.28 17.81
CA SER A 27 -0.65 -14.00 18.18
C SER A 27 -0.07 -15.20 18.93
N LEU A 28 1.25 -15.25 19.07
CA LEU A 28 1.91 -16.25 19.92
C LEU A 28 1.45 -16.18 21.39
N ALA A 29 1.01 -15.00 21.85
CA ALA A 29 0.46 -14.84 23.19
C ALA A 29 -0.85 -15.61 23.40
N ASP A 30 -1.58 -15.92 22.32
CA ASP A 30 -2.81 -16.72 22.37
C ASP A 30 -2.55 -18.23 22.53
N PHE A 31 -1.28 -18.66 22.52
CA PHE A 31 -0.89 -20.08 22.63
C PHE A 31 0.16 -20.34 23.73
N PRO A 32 -0.16 -20.18 25.04
CA PRO A 32 0.77 -20.54 26.12
C PRO A 32 1.16 -22.04 26.08
N PRO A 33 2.43 -22.44 26.33
CA PRO A 33 3.54 -21.66 26.87
C PRO A 33 4.49 -21.09 25.80
N MET A 34 4.01 -20.78 24.59
CA MET A 34 4.88 -20.31 23.51
C MET A 34 5.62 -19.01 23.88
N PRO A 35 6.94 -18.94 23.66
CA PRO A 35 7.72 -17.72 23.90
C PRO A 35 7.40 -16.65 22.86
N LEU A 36 7.54 -15.38 23.27
CA LEU A 36 7.37 -14.22 22.41
C LEU A 36 8.74 -13.78 21.86
N PRO A 37 8.80 -13.24 20.63
CA PRO A 37 10.02 -12.64 20.10
C PRO A 37 10.46 -11.47 20.97
N GLN A 38 11.74 -11.44 21.34
CA GLN A 38 12.31 -10.43 22.24
C GLN A 38 12.98 -9.29 21.50
N HIS A 39 13.58 -9.54 20.35
CA HIS A 39 14.18 -8.48 19.55
C HIS A 39 13.11 -7.76 18.73
N PRO A 40 13.28 -6.44 18.49
CA PRO A 40 12.41 -5.67 17.61
C PRO A 40 12.73 -6.01 16.15
N TRP A 41 12.56 -7.28 15.75
CA TRP A 41 12.81 -7.75 14.39
C TRP A 41 12.00 -7.00 13.37
N ALA A 42 10.79 -6.53 13.72
CA ALA A 42 10.05 -5.59 12.90
C ALA A 42 10.94 -4.39 12.53
N ALA A 43 11.63 -3.75 13.48
CA ALA A 43 12.53 -2.61 13.20
C ALA A 43 13.82 -2.98 12.45
N VAL A 44 14.31 -4.22 12.57
CA VAL A 44 15.55 -4.71 11.92
C VAL A 44 15.31 -5.26 10.51
N VAL A 45 14.10 -5.77 10.27
CA VAL A 45 13.63 -6.41 9.02
C VAL A 45 12.62 -5.52 8.29
N ASN A 46 12.30 -4.35 8.84
CA ASN A 46 11.27 -3.45 8.33
C ASN A 46 11.57 -3.05 6.90
N ASN A 47 10.66 -3.38 6.00
CA ASN A 47 10.58 -2.80 4.69
C ASN A 47 10.22 -1.31 4.82
N PRO A 48 11.17 -0.38 4.65
CA PRO A 48 10.91 1.05 4.85
C PRO A 48 9.93 1.60 3.81
N LEU A 49 9.86 0.98 2.63
CA LEU A 49 8.92 1.35 1.59
C LEU A 49 7.49 1.01 2.01
N LEU A 50 7.27 -0.16 2.61
CA LEU A 50 5.96 -0.56 3.12
C LEU A 50 5.52 0.32 4.27
N GLN A 51 6.42 0.59 5.22
CA GLN A 51 6.14 1.51 6.32
C GLN A 51 5.73 2.90 5.83
N GLN A 52 6.41 3.44 4.81
CA GLN A 52 6.05 4.73 4.24
C GLN A 52 4.61 4.75 3.71
N GLU A 53 4.12 3.64 3.16
CA GLU A 53 2.74 3.54 2.67
C GLU A 53 1.70 3.33 3.79
N LEU A 54 2.12 2.85 4.96
CA LEU A 54 1.24 2.58 6.10
C LEU A 54 1.29 3.66 7.19
N ASN A 55 2.25 4.59 7.13
CA ASN A 55 2.47 5.63 8.14
C ASN A 55 1.49 6.81 8.07
N TYR A 56 0.27 6.57 7.60
CA TYR A 56 -0.80 7.57 7.60
C TYR A 56 -1.71 7.38 8.81
N ASP A 57 -2.21 8.48 9.40
CA ASP A 57 -3.22 8.40 10.46
C ASP A 57 -4.58 7.97 9.88
N PRO A 58 -5.10 6.79 10.23
CA PRO A 58 -6.35 6.29 9.68
C PRO A 58 -7.57 7.16 10.02
N THR A 59 -7.55 7.79 11.20
CA THR A 59 -8.67 8.60 11.71
C THR A 59 -8.80 9.90 10.92
N VAL A 60 -7.67 10.60 10.76
CA VAL A 60 -7.60 11.83 9.95
C VAL A 60 -7.99 11.56 8.50
N LEU A 61 -7.56 10.42 7.94
CA LEU A 61 -7.94 10.05 6.58
C LEU A 61 -9.43 9.73 6.45
N ALA A 62 -10.03 9.03 7.41
CA ALA A 62 -11.46 8.73 7.39
C ALA A 62 -12.30 10.03 7.44
N ASP A 63 -11.95 10.96 8.33
CA ASP A 63 -12.61 12.26 8.43
C ASP A 63 -12.48 13.08 7.13
N MET A 64 -11.30 13.04 6.51
CA MET A 64 -11.06 13.68 5.21
C MET A 64 -11.91 13.05 4.10
N VAL A 65 -12.04 11.72 4.08
CA VAL A 65 -12.86 11.00 3.10
C VAL A 65 -14.32 11.40 3.25
N ASP A 66 -14.86 11.42 4.47
CA ASP A 66 -16.25 11.80 4.72
C ASP A 66 -16.52 13.25 4.30
N THR A 67 -15.59 14.16 4.63
CA THR A 67 -15.64 15.56 4.19
C THR A 67 -15.61 15.69 2.66
N ASN A 68 -14.76 14.92 1.99
CA ASN A 68 -14.61 14.99 0.53
C ASN A 68 -15.81 14.38 -0.20
N ARG A 69 -16.37 13.29 0.32
CA ARG A 69 -17.56 12.63 -0.24
C ARG A 69 -18.77 13.54 -0.27
N GLN A 70 -18.93 14.42 0.72
CA GLN A 70 -20.00 15.43 0.73
C GLN A 70 -19.87 16.47 -0.39
N LYS A 71 -18.66 16.65 -0.95
CA LYS A 71 -18.37 17.60 -2.03
C LYS A 71 -18.44 16.97 -3.43
N PHE A 72 -18.66 15.66 -3.53
CA PHE A 72 -18.78 15.00 -4.82
C PHE A 72 -20.06 15.41 -5.53
N ASN A 73 -19.95 15.57 -6.85
CA ASN A 73 -21.13 15.54 -7.71
C ASN A 73 -21.62 14.07 -7.87
N PRO A 74 -22.83 13.85 -8.42
CA PRO A 74 -23.40 12.51 -8.55
C PRO A 74 -22.51 11.51 -9.28
N GLU A 75 -21.82 11.94 -10.35
CA GLU A 75 -20.96 11.09 -11.17
C GLU A 75 -19.67 10.68 -10.43
N GLN A 76 -19.06 11.62 -9.70
CA GLN A 76 -17.89 11.35 -8.85
C GLN A 76 -18.25 10.41 -7.71
N ALA A 77 -19.41 10.60 -7.09
CA ALA A 77 -19.90 9.71 -6.03
C ALA A 77 -20.14 8.29 -6.54
N ALA A 78 -20.73 8.16 -7.74
CA ALA A 78 -20.94 6.86 -8.39
C ALA A 78 -19.60 6.18 -8.74
N ALA A 79 -18.63 6.93 -9.29
CA ALA A 79 -17.31 6.39 -9.60
C ALA A 79 -16.57 5.93 -8.33
N PHE A 80 -16.57 6.74 -7.28
CA PHE A 80 -16.00 6.38 -5.98
C PHE A 80 -16.63 5.10 -5.43
N ALA A 81 -17.97 5.03 -5.40
CA ALA A 81 -18.68 3.87 -4.88
C ALA A 81 -18.36 2.59 -5.67
N SER A 82 -18.31 2.68 -7.00
CA SER A 82 -17.99 1.53 -7.85
C SER A 82 -16.56 1.02 -7.62
N VAL A 83 -15.60 1.93 -7.43
CA VAL A 83 -14.19 1.56 -7.18
C VAL A 83 -14.05 0.94 -5.79
N MET A 84 -14.60 1.59 -4.76
CA MET A 84 -14.53 1.07 -3.38
C MET A 84 -15.22 -0.29 -3.25
N HIS A 85 -16.38 -0.48 -3.88
CA HIS A 85 -17.04 -1.78 -3.94
C HIS A 85 -16.12 -2.87 -4.49
N SER A 86 -15.42 -2.61 -5.61
CA SER A 86 -14.48 -3.58 -6.19
C SER A 86 -13.29 -3.86 -5.28
N ILE A 87 -12.82 -2.88 -4.52
CA ILE A 87 -11.70 -3.01 -3.58
C ILE A 87 -12.10 -3.81 -2.34
N ASP A 88 -13.30 -3.58 -1.80
CA ASP A 88 -13.82 -4.23 -0.60
C ASP A 88 -14.21 -5.70 -0.89
N HIS A 89 -14.66 -6.00 -2.10
CA HIS A 89 -15.02 -7.36 -2.54
C HIS A 89 -13.88 -8.09 -3.27
N ASN A 90 -12.69 -7.47 -3.36
CA ASN A 90 -11.51 -8.02 -4.02
C ASN A 90 -11.78 -8.52 -5.47
N GLU A 91 -12.55 -7.76 -6.24
CA GLU A 91 -12.98 -8.17 -7.60
C GLU A 91 -11.88 -8.00 -8.66
N GLY A 92 -10.80 -7.28 -8.35
CA GLY A 92 -9.68 -7.06 -9.27
C GLY A 92 -10.03 -6.28 -10.55
N LYS A 93 -11.04 -5.41 -10.51
CA LYS A 93 -11.48 -4.64 -11.69
C LYS A 93 -10.55 -3.47 -12.00
N THR A 94 -10.46 -3.14 -13.29
CA THR A 94 -9.77 -1.95 -13.79
C THR A 94 -10.78 -0.88 -14.18
N PHE A 95 -10.54 0.36 -13.79
CA PHE A 95 -11.42 1.50 -14.06
C PHE A 95 -10.68 2.58 -14.85
N PHE A 96 -11.39 3.25 -15.75
CA PHE A 96 -10.89 4.43 -16.45
C PHE A 96 -11.80 5.63 -16.16
N LEU A 97 -11.29 6.58 -15.35
CA LEU A 97 -12.04 7.79 -15.00
C LEU A 97 -11.85 8.85 -16.10
N HIS A 98 -12.83 8.96 -17.00
CA HIS A 98 -12.80 9.92 -18.08
C HIS A 98 -13.57 11.21 -17.74
N SER A 99 -12.92 12.36 -17.85
CA SER A 99 -13.57 13.67 -17.78
C SER A 99 -12.69 14.76 -18.37
N ALA A 100 -13.28 15.94 -18.63
CA ALA A 100 -12.53 17.11 -19.10
C ALA A 100 -11.54 17.63 -18.04
N GLY A 101 -10.63 18.52 -18.45
CA GLY A 101 -9.76 19.25 -17.54
C GLY A 101 -10.56 20.00 -16.48
N GLY A 102 -10.12 19.98 -15.22
CA GLY A 102 -10.80 20.70 -14.13
C GLY A 102 -11.99 19.97 -13.49
N CYS A 103 -12.45 18.84 -14.02
CA CYS A 103 -13.61 18.11 -13.47
C CYS A 103 -13.31 17.23 -12.23
N GLY A 104 -12.22 17.51 -11.50
CA GLY A 104 -11.96 16.86 -10.21
C GLY A 104 -11.46 15.41 -10.24
N LYS A 105 -10.87 14.91 -11.34
CA LYS A 105 -10.30 13.54 -11.39
C LYS A 105 -9.32 13.29 -10.25
N THR A 106 -8.36 14.19 -10.09
CA THR A 106 -7.37 14.12 -9.00
C THR A 106 -8.04 14.12 -7.63
N PHE A 107 -9.12 14.87 -7.46
CA PHE A 107 -9.88 14.93 -6.21
C PHE A 107 -10.52 13.57 -5.88
N VAL A 108 -11.12 12.91 -6.86
CA VAL A 108 -11.66 11.55 -6.71
C VAL A 108 -10.53 10.55 -6.43
N CYS A 109 -9.46 10.56 -7.23
CA CYS A 109 -8.28 9.71 -7.04
C CYS A 109 -7.69 9.81 -5.64
N ASN A 110 -7.44 11.02 -5.14
CA ASN A 110 -6.91 11.24 -3.79
C ASN A 110 -7.88 10.77 -2.70
N THR A 111 -9.19 10.93 -2.91
CA THR A 111 -10.20 10.47 -1.95
C THR A 111 -10.28 8.94 -1.92
N ILE A 112 -10.13 8.26 -3.05
CA ILE A 112 -10.01 6.79 -3.10
C ILE A 112 -8.75 6.33 -2.38
N ALA A 113 -7.59 6.93 -2.68
CA ALA A 113 -6.35 6.59 -1.98
C ALA A 113 -6.46 6.77 -0.46
N ALA A 114 -7.08 7.87 -0.02
CA ALA A 114 -7.32 8.13 1.40
C ALA A 114 -8.26 7.10 2.04
N ALA A 115 -9.33 6.70 1.34
CA ALA A 115 -10.26 5.69 1.83
C ALA A 115 -9.60 4.30 1.97
N VAL A 116 -8.70 3.94 1.05
CA VAL A 116 -7.93 2.69 1.17
C VAL A 116 -6.90 2.79 2.30
N ARG A 117 -6.19 3.91 2.42
CA ARG A 117 -5.19 4.13 3.48
C ARG A 117 -5.83 4.20 4.87
N SER A 118 -7.06 4.72 5.01
CA SER A 118 -7.79 4.72 6.30
C SER A 118 -8.18 3.30 6.76
N GLN A 119 -8.25 2.34 5.84
CA GLN A 119 -8.39 0.92 6.15
C GLN A 119 -7.05 0.23 6.45
N ARG A 120 -5.95 0.99 6.60
CA ARG A 120 -4.57 0.48 6.75
C ARG A 120 -4.11 -0.40 5.59
N ARG A 121 -4.63 -0.18 4.39
CA ARG A 121 -4.21 -0.85 3.15
C ARG A 121 -3.30 0.06 2.35
N VAL A 122 -2.39 -0.53 1.57
CA VAL A 122 -1.47 0.23 0.71
C VAL A 122 -2.22 0.74 -0.53
N ALA A 123 -2.12 2.04 -0.79
CA ALA A 123 -2.62 2.69 -2.00
C ALA A 123 -1.47 3.37 -2.74
N LEU A 124 -1.10 2.84 -3.92
CA LEU A 124 -0.03 3.39 -4.74
C LEU A 124 -0.58 4.46 -5.66
N THR A 125 -0.16 5.70 -5.46
CA THR A 125 -0.52 6.81 -6.34
C THR A 125 0.62 7.09 -7.32
N VAL A 126 0.38 6.84 -8.60
CA VAL A 126 1.39 6.98 -9.65
C VAL A 126 0.94 7.93 -10.75
N ALA A 127 1.90 8.65 -11.34
CA ALA A 127 1.65 9.50 -12.50
C ALA A 127 2.72 9.30 -13.58
N SER A 128 2.43 9.67 -14.81
CA SER A 128 3.40 9.61 -15.91
C SER A 128 4.50 10.69 -15.78
N SER A 129 4.16 11.86 -15.25
CA SER A 129 5.03 13.03 -15.08
C SER A 129 5.25 13.37 -13.60
N GLY A 130 6.43 13.87 -13.27
CA GLY A 130 6.75 14.34 -11.92
C GLY A 130 5.85 15.49 -11.45
N ILE A 131 5.42 16.38 -12.36
CA ILE A 131 4.51 17.47 -12.00
C ILE A 131 3.12 16.94 -11.69
N ALA A 132 2.67 15.92 -12.44
CA ALA A 132 1.38 15.29 -12.19
C ALA A 132 1.38 14.49 -10.87
N SER A 133 2.50 13.85 -10.50
CA SER A 133 2.58 13.12 -9.23
C SER A 133 2.46 14.02 -8.01
N LEU A 134 2.84 15.30 -8.09
CA LEU A 134 2.68 16.27 -6.99
C LEU A 134 1.21 16.53 -6.64
N LEU A 135 0.30 16.32 -7.60
CA LEU A 135 -1.14 16.48 -7.37
C LEU A 135 -1.75 15.29 -6.63
N LEU A 136 -1.05 14.15 -6.59
CA LEU A 136 -1.48 12.95 -5.88
C LEU A 136 -0.81 12.88 -4.51
N VAL A 137 -1.57 12.61 -3.45
CA VAL A 137 -1.02 12.48 -2.10
C VAL A 137 -0.14 11.23 -2.03
N GLY A 138 1.14 11.41 -1.67
CA GLY A 138 2.15 10.34 -1.70
C GLY A 138 2.61 9.97 -3.11
N GLY A 139 2.27 10.78 -4.13
CA GLY A 139 2.47 10.45 -5.53
C GLY A 139 3.93 10.29 -5.93
N ARG A 140 4.20 9.31 -6.79
CA ARG A 140 5.48 9.13 -7.50
C ARG A 140 5.26 8.98 -9.00
N THR A 141 6.31 9.10 -9.79
CA THR A 141 6.19 8.74 -11.21
C THR A 141 6.13 7.23 -11.36
N ALA A 142 5.41 6.71 -12.35
CA ALA A 142 5.37 5.29 -12.66
C ALA A 142 6.79 4.74 -12.89
N HIS A 143 7.64 5.53 -13.54
CA HIS A 143 9.05 5.20 -13.77
C HIS A 143 9.82 4.96 -12.46
N SER A 144 9.74 5.88 -11.50
CA SER A 144 10.44 5.70 -10.22
C SER A 144 9.79 4.67 -9.32
N ARG A 145 8.45 4.54 -9.35
CA ARG A 145 7.73 3.59 -8.50
C ARG A 145 7.95 2.15 -8.92
N PHE A 146 7.90 1.86 -10.21
CA PHE A 146 8.01 0.49 -10.74
C PHE A 146 9.39 0.18 -11.32
N LYS A 147 10.37 1.09 -11.20
CA LYS A 147 11.70 0.97 -11.80
C LYS A 147 11.63 0.70 -13.32
N ILE A 148 10.72 1.38 -14.03
CA ILE A 148 10.55 1.19 -15.49
C ILE A 148 11.85 1.59 -16.19
N PRO A 149 12.49 0.70 -16.98
CA PRO A 149 13.75 1.01 -17.64
C PRO A 149 13.58 2.12 -18.68
N ILE A 150 14.62 2.95 -18.86
CA ILE A 150 14.71 3.97 -19.90
C ILE A 150 16.11 3.85 -20.51
N PRO A 151 16.28 3.52 -21.81
CA PRO A 151 15.24 3.33 -22.83
C PRO A 151 14.37 2.08 -22.61
N ILE A 152 13.16 2.08 -23.19
CA ILE A 152 12.22 0.95 -23.19
C ILE A 152 12.36 0.19 -24.52
N HIS A 153 12.45 -1.13 -24.42
CA HIS A 153 12.43 -2.08 -25.55
C HIS A 153 11.25 -3.06 -25.41
N GLY A 154 10.90 -3.78 -26.47
CA GLY A 154 9.72 -4.67 -26.47
C GLY A 154 9.81 -5.84 -25.48
N ASP A 155 11.03 -6.19 -25.06
CA ASP A 155 11.38 -7.20 -24.07
C ASP A 155 11.71 -6.61 -22.69
N SER A 156 11.55 -5.30 -22.51
CA SER A 156 11.82 -4.63 -21.23
C SER A 156 10.82 -5.03 -20.17
N THR A 157 11.34 -5.39 -19.01
CA THR A 157 10.56 -5.70 -17.80
C THR A 157 11.03 -4.86 -16.62
N CYS A 158 10.14 -4.54 -15.69
CA CYS A 158 10.52 -3.92 -14.42
C CYS A 158 11.43 -4.86 -13.61
N PRO A 159 12.65 -4.46 -13.22
CA PRO A 159 13.61 -5.31 -12.52
C PRO A 159 13.30 -5.41 -11.01
N ILE A 160 12.06 -5.76 -10.66
CA ILE A 160 11.62 -5.98 -9.28
C ILE A 160 11.69 -7.47 -8.99
N LYS A 161 12.62 -7.88 -8.13
CA LYS A 161 12.76 -9.28 -7.71
C LYS A 161 11.80 -9.58 -6.57
N LYS A 162 11.41 -10.85 -6.39
CA LYS A 162 10.55 -11.29 -5.26
C LYS A 162 11.14 -10.98 -3.88
N THR A 163 12.45 -10.80 -3.80
CA THR A 163 13.19 -10.48 -2.58
C THR A 163 13.38 -8.97 -2.36
N ASP A 164 12.96 -8.14 -3.31
CA ASP A 164 13.03 -6.68 -3.15
C ASP A 164 11.91 -6.21 -2.23
N ASP A 165 12.20 -5.21 -1.39
CA ASP A 165 11.21 -4.47 -0.59
C ASP A 165 9.99 -4.04 -1.41
N MET A 166 10.20 -3.59 -2.65
CA MET A 166 9.10 -3.16 -3.52
C MET A 166 8.15 -4.32 -3.89
N ALA A 167 8.63 -5.57 -3.93
CA ALA A 167 7.76 -6.71 -4.22
C ALA A 167 6.77 -6.97 -3.08
N GLU A 168 7.21 -6.84 -1.83
CA GLU A 168 6.30 -6.91 -0.68
C GLU A 168 5.29 -5.76 -0.72
N VAL A 169 5.72 -4.54 -1.03
CA VAL A 169 4.79 -3.41 -1.19
C VAL A 169 3.72 -3.69 -2.26
N LEU A 170 4.11 -4.27 -3.40
CA LEU A 170 3.16 -4.66 -4.45
C LEU A 170 2.19 -5.74 -3.99
N ASN A 171 2.64 -6.71 -3.19
CA ASN A 171 1.78 -7.77 -2.64
C ASN A 171 0.75 -7.20 -1.65
N GLU A 172 1.14 -6.21 -0.84
CA GLU A 172 0.26 -5.56 0.13
C GLU A 172 -0.61 -4.44 -0.49
N THR A 173 -0.39 -4.11 -1.77
CA THR A 173 -1.12 -3.05 -2.48
C THR A 173 -2.58 -3.43 -2.69
N GLY A 174 -3.49 -2.66 -2.08
CA GLY A 174 -4.94 -2.79 -2.30
C GLY A 174 -5.44 -2.04 -3.53
N VAL A 175 -4.76 -0.97 -3.95
CA VAL A 175 -5.11 -0.21 -5.16
C VAL A 175 -3.88 0.48 -5.78
N VAL A 176 -3.84 0.53 -7.11
CA VAL A 176 -2.94 1.40 -7.88
C VAL A 176 -3.80 2.45 -8.58
N ILE A 177 -3.46 3.73 -8.39
CA ILE A 177 -4.13 4.89 -8.98
C ILE A 177 -3.21 5.55 -9.99
#